data_AF-A0A1V8SG89-F1
#
_entry.id   AF-A0A1V8SG89-F1
#
_cell.length_a   1.000
_cell.length_b   1.000
_cell.length_c   1.000
_cell.angle_alpha   90.00
_cell.angle_beta   90.00
_cell.angle_gamma   90.00
#
_symmetry.space_group_name_H-M   'P 1'
#
loop_
_entity.id
_entity.type
_entity.pdbx_description
1 polymer ?
#
loop_
_entity_poly.entity_id
_entity_poly.type
_entity_poly.pdbx_seq_one_letter_code
_entity_poly.pdbx_strand_id
1 'polypeptide(L)' 'MTSDKLPYAADAESPLKDSELAVLRSQYEKEDPYPSLQTKFNYAWGLIKSSTRQDQQDGVRLLSEIFRASPER' A
#
# COMPACT_ATOMS: atom_id res chain seq x y z
N MET A 1 7.23 11.80 23.22
CA MET A 1 6.15 10.86 22.86
C MET A 1 5.62 11.30 21.51
N THR A 2 6.16 10.71 20.44
CA THR A 2 5.85 11.09 19.06
C THR A 2 4.57 10.40 18.62
N SER A 3 3.53 11.18 18.40
CA SER A 3 2.20 10.73 18.00
C SER A 3 2.26 9.77 16.81
N ASP A 4 1.67 8.58 17.00
CA ASP A 4 1.25 7.68 15.93
C ASP A 4 0.29 8.42 14.99
N LYS A 5 0.84 9.10 13.98
CA LYS A 5 0.06 9.60 12.85
C LYS A 5 -0.23 8.43 11.94
N LEU A 6 -1.22 7.64 12.33
CA LEU A 6 -1.96 6.84 11.37
C LEU A 6 -2.47 7.79 10.27
N PRO A 7 -2.25 7.50 8.98
CA PRO A 7 -2.80 8.31 7.90
C PRO A 7 -4.30 8.48 8.11
N TYR A 8 -4.77 9.72 8.10
CA TYR A 8 -6.14 10.07 8.43
C TYR A 8 -7.06 9.46 7.38
N ALA A 9 -8.12 8.76 7.82
CA ALA A 9 -9.04 8.05 6.93
C ALA A 9 -9.65 8.93 5.82
N ALA A 10 -9.65 10.26 5.97
CA ALA A 10 -10.12 11.17 4.92
C ALA A 10 -9.20 11.26 3.68
N ASP A 11 -7.91 10.91 3.78
CA ASP A 11 -7.02 10.82 2.60
C ASP A 11 -7.32 9.56 1.75
N ALA A 12 -8.21 8.67 2.21
CA ALA A 12 -8.69 7.53 1.45
C ALA A 12 -9.61 7.94 0.28
N GLU A 13 -10.30 9.08 0.36
CA GLU A 13 -11.35 9.44 -0.59
C GLU A 13 -10.86 10.15 -1.88
N SER A 14 -9.60 10.58 -1.94
CA SER A 14 -9.02 11.13 -3.16
C SER A 14 -8.22 10.06 -3.91
N PRO A 15 -8.54 9.71 -5.17
CA PRO A 15 -7.74 8.76 -5.95
C PRO A 15 -6.28 9.25 -6.01
N LEU A 16 -5.33 8.33 -5.82
CA LEU A 16 -3.91 8.65 -5.99
C LEU A 16 -3.69 9.02 -7.46
N LYS A 17 -2.98 10.11 -7.71
CA LYS A 17 -2.52 10.45 -9.06
C LYS A 17 -1.54 9.38 -9.53
N ASP A 18 -1.50 9.08 -10.82
CA ASP A 18 -0.59 8.07 -11.39
C ASP A 18 0.88 8.27 -10.96
N SER A 19 1.30 9.54 -10.80
CA SER A 19 2.63 9.91 -10.32
C SER A 19 2.90 9.46 -8.87
N GLU A 20 1.89 9.40 -8.02
CA GLU A 20 2.02 8.95 -6.63
C GLU A 20 2.14 7.42 -6.57
N LEU A 21 1.40 6.70 -7.43
CA LEU A 21 1.55 5.23 -7.55
C LEU A 21 2.95 4.84 -8.04
N ALA A 22 3.55 5.61 -8.95
CA ALA A 22 4.91 5.39 -9.43
C ALA A 22 5.96 5.52 -8.30
N VAL A 23 5.80 6.48 -7.40
CA VAL A 23 6.68 6.64 -6.23
C VAL A 23 6.57 5.43 -5.30
N LEU A 24 5.35 4.98 -5.01
CA LEU A 24 5.10 3.79 -4.18
C LEU A 24 5.71 2.53 -4.81
N ARG A 25 5.54 2.36 -6.12
CA ARG A 25 6.13 1.25 -6.87
C ARG A 25 7.66 1.27 -6.78
N SER A 26 8.28 2.43 -7.03
CA SER A 26 9.73 2.57 -6.95
C SER A 26 10.27 2.24 -5.56
N GLN A 27 9.57 2.64 -4.50
CA GLN A 27 9.97 2.29 -3.14
C GLN A 27 9.85 0.79 -2.88
N TYR A 28 8.76 0.16 -3.33
CA TYR A 28 8.54 -1.27 -3.21
C TYR A 28 9.62 -2.08 -3.93
N GLU A 29 9.97 -1.72 -5.17
CA GLU A 29 10.99 -2.39 -5.98
C GLU A 29 12.41 -2.21 -5.41
N LYS A 30 12.70 -1.07 -4.76
CA LYS A 30 14.01 -0.83 -4.11
C LYS A 30 14.26 -1.72 -2.90
N GLU A 31 13.20 -2.21 -2.25
CA GLU A 31 13.31 -3.07 -1.07
C GLU A 31 13.23 -4.57 -1.42
N ASP A 32 13.25 -4.92 -2.71
CA ASP A 32 13.33 -6.31 -3.15
C ASP A 32 14.58 -7.01 -2.56
N PRO A 33 14.50 -8.28 -2.13
CA PRO A 33 13.33 -9.18 -2.20
C PRO A 33 12.42 -9.15 -0.97
N TYR A 34 12.76 -8.35 0.06
CA TYR A 34 12.05 -8.32 1.34
C TYR A 34 11.58 -6.91 1.69
N PRO A 35 10.56 -6.39 0.98
CA PRO A 35 9.98 -5.10 1.31
C PRO A 35 9.44 -5.08 2.74
N SER A 36 9.69 -3.98 3.43
CA SER A 36 9.16 -3.74 4.76
C SER A 36 7.62 -3.79 4.76
N LEU A 37 7.04 -4.15 5.90
CA LEU A 37 5.59 -4.26 6.05
C LEU A 37 4.86 -2.95 5.67
N GLN A 38 5.44 -1.80 6.05
CA GLN A 38 4.90 -0.49 5.73
C GLN A 38 4.97 -0.19 4.24
N THR A 39 6.10 -0.44 3.58
CA THR A 39 6.26 -0.24 2.14
C THR A 39 5.31 -1.14 1.35
N LYS A 40 5.20 -2.42 1.72
CA LYS A 40 4.26 -3.36 1.10
C LYS A 40 2.80 -2.92 1.29
N PHE A 41 2.44 -2.44 2.48
CA PHE A 41 1.09 -1.92 2.76
C PHE A 41 0.77 -0.67 1.92
N ASN A 42 1.67 0.32 1.91
CA ASN A 42 1.46 1.57 1.16
C ASN A 42 1.28 1.30 -0.34
N TYR A 43 2.12 0.42 -0.91
CA TYR A 43 2.00 0.06 -2.32
C TYR A 43 0.69 -0.69 -2.61
N ALA A 44 0.32 -1.67 -1.78
CA ALA A 44 -0.93 -2.41 -1.92
C ALA A 44 -2.17 -1.49 -1.85
N TRP A 45 -2.16 -0.53 -0.91
CA TRP A 45 -3.23 0.46 -0.80
C TRP A 45 -3.28 1.39 -2.02
N GLY A 46 -2.13 1.78 -2.56
CA GLY A 46 -2.06 2.56 -3.79
C GLY A 46 -2.63 1.82 -5.00
N LEU A 47 -2.34 0.52 -5.12
CA LEU A 47 -2.88 -0.34 -6.17
C LEU A 47 -4.41 -0.48 -6.09
N ILE A 48 -5.00 -0.56 -4.89
CA ILE A 48 -6.47 -0.63 -4.71
C ILE A 48 -7.15 0.67 -5.17
N LYS A 49 -6.50 1.82 -4.97
CA LYS A 49 -7.01 3.12 -5.40
C LYS A 49 -6.79 3.41 -6.88
N SER A 50 -6.07 2.55 -7.61
CA SER A 50 -5.91 2.63 -9.07
C SER A 50 -7.24 2.40 -9.80
N SER A 51 -7.38 2.96 -11.00
CA SER A 51 -8.51 2.72 -11.91
C SER A 51 -8.39 1.39 -12.68
N THR A 52 -7.22 0.74 -12.64
CA THR A 52 -6.96 -0.50 -13.37
C THR A 52 -7.40 -1.71 -12.53
N ARG A 53 -8.25 -2.56 -13.11
CA ARG A 53 -8.73 -3.80 -12.44
C ARG A 53 -7.59 -4.73 -12.03
N GLN A 54 -6.54 -4.82 -12.84
CA GLN A 54 -5.36 -5.64 -12.53
C GLN A 54 -4.65 -5.14 -11.26
N ASP A 55 -4.38 -3.83 -11.17
CA ASP A 55 -3.79 -3.22 -9.98
C ASP A 55 -4.65 -3.50 -8.74
N GLN A 56 -5.97 -3.31 -8.86
CA GLN A 56 -6.89 -3.58 -7.75
C GLN A 56 -6.80 -5.03 -7.25
N GLN A 57 -6.73 -6.00 -8.16
CA GLN A 57 -6.57 -7.42 -7.80
C GLN A 57 -5.23 -7.68 -7.10
N ASP A 58 -4.14 -7.09 -7.59
CA ASP A 58 -2.81 -7.23 -6.98
C ASP A 58 -2.73 -6.57 -5.61
N GLY A 59 -3.36 -5.40 -5.44
CA GLY A 59 -3.47 -4.72 -4.15
C GLY A 59 -4.22 -5.57 -3.12
N VAL A 60 -5.36 -6.18 -3.50
CA VAL A 60 -6.11 -7.10 -2.62
C VAL A 60 -5.26 -8.32 -2.23
N ARG A 61 -4.51 -8.90 -3.19
CA ARG A 61 -3.61 -10.02 -2.92
C ARG A 61 -2.55 -9.64 -1.87
N LEU A 62 -1.88 -8.51 -2.06
CA LEU A 62 -0.83 -8.04 -1.15
C LEU A 62 -1.36 -7.73 0.25
N LEU A 63 -2.52 -7.07 0.38
CA LEU A 63 -3.15 -6.86 1.69
C LEU A 63 -3.55 -8.17 2.37
N SER A 64 -4.02 -9.15 1.60
CA SER A 64 -4.37 -10.46 2.14
C SER A 64 -3.13 -11.22 2.64
N GLU A 65 -1.99 -11.08 1.97
CA GLU A 65 -0.70 -11.61 2.43
C GLU A 65 -0.25 -10.93 3.73
N ILE A 66 -0.36 -9.60 3.80
CA ILE A 66 -0.05 -8.82 5.01
C ILE A 66 -0.88 -9.32 6.19
N PHE A 67 -2.20 -9.43 6.01
CA PHE A 67 -3.11 -9.88 7.07
C PHE A 67 -2.79 -11.31 7.54
N ARG A 68 -2.53 -12.25 6.61
CA ARG A 68 -2.17 -13.64 6.97
C ARG A 68 -0.82 -13.74 7.68
N ALA A 69 0.12 -12.85 7.36
CA ALA A 69 1.43 -12.79 8.01
C ALA A 69 1.38 -12.09 9.39
N SER A 70 0.31 -11.36 9.70
CA SER A 70 0.14 -10.63 10.97
C SER A 70 -1.32 -10.67 11.44
N PRO A 71 -1.83 -11.85 11.84
CA PRO A 71 -3.24 -12.02 12.22
C PRO A 71 -3.67 -11.30 13.51
N GLU A 72 -2.74 -10.75 14.30
CA GLU A 72 -3.02 -10.07 15.59
C GLU A 72 -3.04 -8.53 15.53
N ARG A 73 -3.11 -7.92 14.34
CA ARG A 73 -3.22 -6.45 14.18
C ARG A 73 -4.60 -5.99 13.78
#